data_AF-A0AAQ3LH65-F1
#
_entry.id   AF-A0AAQ3LH65-F1
#
_cell.length_a   1.000
_cell.length_b   1.000
_cell.length_c   1.000
_cell.angle_alpha   90.00
_cell.angle_beta   90.00
_cell.angle_gamma   90.00
#
_symmetry.space_group_name_H-M   'P 1'
#
loop_
_entity.id
_entity.type
_entity.pdbx_description
1 polymer ?
#
loop_
_entity_poly.entity_id
_entity_poly.type
_entity_poly.pdbx_seq_one_letter_code
_entity_poly.pdbx_strand_id
1 'polypeptide(L)'
;MPKEASTGKYSARDWDETRLKFSTSLMVDTSLISLSQNAELRAWPIKGDNENPSKYIDFNWEELNEISGLADNPRNLDLLIDILKETMSFDEPFGDMVSTVEENSVDDTIEKNLEKLKIPEDFPLRLGSVSKDTLEFCKSEKIETIGEFAAFSQRVAQNIIVGGDFKALLNCLVHSDEKGIAKFLPFRPHHTGLHLEEAMGILISQLSETELMSLLKRYGRHLSDEDSKKARLSKDQAKQLEDILQQRTEELVKFFTDDYATFQKKLKSGTTAERLFIVLNDENREIVCAQTLKRYLKVDVGGDIKPEKKGGFFKKIFGRR
;
A
#
# COMPACT_ATOMS: atom_id res chain seq x y z
N MET A 1 -14.15 16.35 -48.26
CA MET A 1 -13.44 17.56 -47.79
C MET A 1 -12.91 17.25 -46.40
N PRO A 2 -11.60 17.40 -46.14
CA PRO A 2 -11.06 17.16 -44.81
C PRO A 2 -11.55 18.27 -43.86
N LYS A 3 -12.11 17.87 -42.71
CA LYS A 3 -12.44 18.80 -41.62
C LYS A 3 -11.13 19.35 -41.07
N GLU A 4 -11.00 20.67 -41.06
CA GLU A 4 -9.88 21.39 -40.47
C GLU A 4 -9.67 20.99 -39.00
N ALA A 5 -8.40 20.88 -38.61
CA ALA A 5 -7.94 20.44 -37.30
C ALA A 5 -8.42 21.38 -36.17
N SER A 6 -8.79 20.80 -35.03
CA SER A 6 -9.20 21.54 -33.84
C SER A 6 -8.07 22.45 -33.33
N THR A 7 -8.36 23.74 -33.23
CA THR A 7 -7.46 24.78 -32.70
C THR A 7 -7.69 24.95 -31.19
N GLY A 8 -7.30 23.94 -30.40
CA GLY A 8 -7.28 24.02 -28.93
C GLY A 8 -5.99 24.67 -28.42
N LYS A 9 -6.06 25.43 -27.31
CA LYS A 9 -4.92 26.08 -26.64
C LYS A 9 -3.98 25.06 -25.99
N TYR A 10 -4.53 23.94 -25.53
CA TYR A 10 -3.82 22.94 -24.75
C TYR A 10 -3.70 21.59 -25.49
N SER A 11 -2.69 20.82 -25.09
CA SER A 11 -2.41 19.49 -25.62
C SER A 11 -2.83 18.38 -24.65
N ALA A 12 -2.80 17.13 -25.11
CA ALA A 12 -2.98 15.95 -24.26
C ALA A 12 -2.04 15.96 -23.05
N ARG A 13 -0.79 16.40 -23.25
CA ARG A 13 0.20 16.53 -22.19
C ARG A 13 -0.21 17.58 -21.16
N ASP A 14 -0.66 18.75 -21.60
CA ASP A 14 -1.13 19.81 -20.70
C ASP A 14 -2.28 19.34 -19.81
N TRP A 15 -3.19 18.54 -20.38
CA TRP A 15 -4.30 17.96 -19.64
C TRP A 15 -3.84 16.91 -18.63
N ASP A 16 -2.94 16.01 -19.02
CA ASP A 16 -2.42 15.00 -18.10
C ASP A 16 -1.67 15.63 -16.91
N GLU A 17 -0.88 16.68 -17.15
CA GLU A 17 -0.23 17.44 -16.09
C GLU A 17 -1.25 18.12 -15.18
N THR A 18 -2.29 18.74 -15.75
CA THR A 18 -3.33 19.47 -15.01
C THR A 18 -4.19 18.52 -14.17
N ARG A 19 -4.68 17.42 -14.75
CA ARG A 19 -5.57 16.46 -14.06
C ARG A 19 -4.85 15.71 -12.96
N LEU A 20 -3.55 15.43 -13.13
CA LEU A 20 -2.73 14.78 -12.11
C LEU A 20 -2.57 15.68 -10.88
N LYS A 21 -2.17 16.95 -11.07
CA LYS A 21 -2.00 17.90 -9.96
C LYS A 21 -3.33 18.20 -9.26
N PHE A 22 -4.42 18.31 -10.02
CA PHE A 22 -5.72 18.63 -9.46
C PHE A 22 -6.38 17.45 -8.70
N SER A 23 -5.99 16.21 -8.99
CA SER A 23 -6.57 15.02 -8.35
C SER A 23 -6.34 14.95 -6.82
N THR A 24 -5.31 15.64 -6.32
CA THR A 24 -5.02 15.76 -4.89
C THR A 24 -5.47 17.10 -4.29
N SER A 25 -6.11 17.98 -5.08
CA SER A 25 -6.58 19.28 -4.60
C SER A 25 -7.78 19.12 -3.67
N LEU A 26 -7.82 19.91 -2.59
CA LEU A 26 -8.99 20.03 -1.72
C LEU A 26 -10.23 20.59 -2.46
N MET A 27 -10.02 21.21 -3.62
CA MET A 27 -11.07 21.82 -4.44
C MET A 27 -11.66 20.86 -5.50
N VAL A 28 -11.25 19.59 -5.51
CA VAL A 28 -11.64 18.62 -6.54
C VAL A 28 -13.15 18.37 -6.66
N ASP A 29 -13.89 18.49 -5.56
CA ASP A 29 -15.36 18.34 -5.54
C ASP A 29 -16.10 19.68 -5.56
N THR A 30 -15.39 20.80 -5.68
CA THR A 30 -15.99 22.14 -5.75
C THR A 30 -16.58 22.38 -7.14
N SER A 31 -17.74 23.02 -7.21
CA SER A 31 -18.40 23.31 -8.50
C SER A 31 -17.51 24.15 -9.42
N LEU A 32 -17.39 23.74 -10.69
CA LEU A 32 -16.70 24.48 -11.74
C LEU A 32 -17.30 25.88 -11.97
N ILE A 33 -18.59 26.07 -11.66
CA ILE A 33 -19.21 27.41 -11.69
C ILE A 33 -18.53 28.31 -10.64
N SER A 34 -18.44 27.85 -9.40
CA SER A 34 -17.80 28.60 -8.32
C SER A 34 -16.30 28.80 -8.56
N LEU A 35 -15.60 27.77 -9.04
CA LEU A 35 -14.17 27.88 -9.37
C LEU A 35 -13.93 28.87 -10.51
N SER A 36 -14.75 28.86 -11.57
CA SER A 36 -14.62 29.82 -12.68
C SER A 36 -14.85 31.26 -12.24
N GLN A 37 -15.78 31.50 -11.30
CA GLN A 37 -16.03 32.83 -10.73
C GLN A 37 -14.85 33.31 -9.87
N ASN A 38 -14.31 32.43 -9.02
CA ASN A 38 -13.17 32.75 -8.17
C ASN A 38 -11.90 33.04 -8.98
N ALA A 39 -11.73 32.35 -10.11
CA ALA A 39 -10.64 32.56 -11.07
C ALA A 39 -10.85 33.77 -12.00
N GLU A 40 -11.96 34.51 -11.86
CA GLU A 40 -12.35 35.61 -12.75
C GLU A 40 -12.41 35.20 -14.25
N LEU A 41 -12.66 33.92 -14.51
CA LEU A 41 -12.78 33.36 -15.85
C LEU A 41 -14.22 33.41 -16.35
N ARG A 42 -14.40 33.08 -17.64
CA ARG A 42 -15.74 32.91 -18.21
C ARG A 42 -16.52 31.84 -17.43
N ALA A 43 -17.79 32.12 -17.17
CA ALA A 43 -18.69 31.17 -16.51
C ALA A 43 -18.73 29.80 -17.20
N TRP A 44 -18.71 28.74 -16.39
CA TRP A 44 -18.82 27.36 -16.86
C TRP A 44 -20.12 27.16 -17.69
N PRO A 45 -20.02 26.66 -18.94
CA PRO A 45 -21.15 26.68 -19.88
C PRO A 45 -22.06 25.45 -19.79
N ILE A 46 -21.60 24.35 -19.17
CA ILE A 46 -22.36 23.11 -19.04
C ILE A 46 -23.21 23.18 -17.77
N LYS A 47 -24.48 22.81 -17.88
CA LYS A 47 -25.44 22.82 -16.77
C LYS A 47 -25.58 21.43 -16.16
N GLY A 48 -25.46 21.34 -14.84
CA GLY A 48 -25.70 20.12 -14.08
C GLY A 48 -25.32 20.30 -12.62
N ASP A 49 -25.91 19.49 -11.74
CA ASP A 49 -25.70 19.60 -10.29
C ASP A 49 -24.34 19.03 -9.84
N ASN A 50 -23.67 18.26 -10.71
CA ASN A 50 -22.37 17.62 -10.46
C ASN A 50 -21.28 18.10 -11.44
N GLU A 51 -21.34 19.37 -11.84
CA GLU A 51 -20.32 20.00 -12.69
C GLU A 51 -19.13 20.43 -11.82
N ASN A 52 -18.26 19.47 -11.49
CA ASN A 52 -17.06 19.64 -10.65
C ASN A 52 -15.83 18.97 -11.30
N PRO A 53 -14.60 19.29 -10.87
CA PRO A 53 -13.39 18.68 -11.41
C PRO A 53 -13.35 17.14 -11.32
N SER A 54 -13.83 16.54 -10.22
CA SER A 54 -13.85 15.07 -10.04
C SER A 54 -14.60 14.34 -11.16
N LYS A 55 -15.61 14.97 -11.78
CA LYS A 55 -16.29 14.42 -12.96
C LYS A 55 -15.37 14.27 -14.18
N TYR A 56 -14.34 15.11 -14.34
CA TYR A 56 -13.56 15.20 -15.58
C TYR A 56 -12.16 14.60 -15.49
N ILE A 57 -11.51 14.73 -14.33
CA ILE A 57 -10.08 14.41 -14.16
C ILE A 57 -9.73 12.94 -14.40
N ASP A 58 -10.68 12.02 -14.29
CA ASP A 58 -10.47 10.60 -14.55
C ASP A 58 -10.35 10.27 -16.06
N PHE A 59 -10.91 11.11 -16.93
CA PHE A 59 -10.87 10.91 -18.37
C PHE A 59 -9.51 11.29 -18.97
N ASN A 60 -9.00 10.43 -19.86
CA ASN A 60 -7.84 10.76 -20.68
C ASN A 60 -8.20 11.80 -21.77
N TRP A 61 -7.21 12.34 -22.49
CA TRP A 61 -7.44 13.40 -23.46
C TRP A 61 -8.46 13.03 -24.56
N GLU A 62 -8.42 11.80 -25.07
CA GLU A 62 -9.32 11.33 -26.12
C GLU A 62 -10.75 11.21 -25.59
N GLU A 63 -10.92 10.56 -24.43
CA GLU A 63 -12.20 10.41 -23.74
C GLU A 63 -12.82 11.77 -23.37
N LEU A 64 -12.00 12.70 -22.89
CA LEU A 64 -12.44 14.04 -22.50
C LEU A 64 -12.97 14.83 -23.70
N ASN A 65 -12.37 14.64 -24.87
CA ASN A 65 -12.82 15.23 -26.13
C ASN A 65 -14.11 14.58 -26.68
N GLU A 66 -14.54 13.45 -26.14
CA GLU A 66 -15.80 12.77 -26.50
C GLU A 66 -16.97 13.15 -25.58
N ILE A 67 -16.71 13.86 -24.47
CA ILE A 67 -17.76 14.23 -23.53
C ILE A 67 -18.69 15.29 -24.13
N SER A 68 -19.99 14.98 -24.14
CA SER A 68 -21.05 15.92 -24.53
C SER A 68 -20.97 17.22 -23.72
N GLY A 69 -21.07 18.37 -24.40
CA GLY A 69 -20.80 19.69 -23.83
C GLY A 69 -19.35 20.16 -23.96
N LEU A 70 -18.34 19.28 -23.85
CA LEU A 70 -16.94 19.61 -24.13
C LEU A 70 -16.63 19.46 -25.63
N ALA A 71 -17.06 18.34 -26.22
CA ALA A 71 -16.92 18.04 -27.65
C ALA A 71 -17.64 19.07 -28.55
N ASP A 72 -18.70 19.69 -28.03
CA ASP A 72 -19.53 20.65 -28.77
C ASP A 72 -18.80 21.98 -29.04
N ASN A 73 -17.78 22.30 -28.23
CA ASN A 73 -16.99 23.52 -28.39
C ASN A 73 -15.58 23.34 -27.79
N PRO A 74 -14.51 23.32 -28.62
CA PRO A 74 -13.12 23.18 -28.14
C PRO A 74 -12.71 24.20 -27.07
N ARG A 75 -13.33 25.39 -27.05
CA ARG A 75 -13.07 26.41 -26.01
C ARG A 75 -13.54 26.00 -24.62
N ASN A 76 -14.45 25.05 -24.50
CA ASN A 76 -14.92 24.55 -23.20
C ASN A 76 -13.86 23.66 -22.54
N LEU A 77 -13.11 22.90 -23.35
CA LEU A 77 -11.96 22.13 -22.91
C LEU A 77 -10.84 23.06 -22.41
N ASP A 78 -10.53 24.09 -23.21
CA ASP A 78 -9.54 25.10 -22.82
C ASP A 78 -9.95 25.81 -21.51
N LEU A 79 -11.24 26.14 -21.37
CA LEU A 79 -11.78 26.75 -20.16
C LEU A 79 -11.68 25.83 -18.94
N LEU A 80 -11.95 24.53 -19.09
CA LEU A 80 -11.78 23.57 -18.01
C LEU A 80 -10.34 23.61 -17.49
N ILE A 81 -9.38 23.52 -18.40
CA ILE A 81 -7.95 23.51 -18.08
C ILE A 81 -7.53 24.85 -17.46
N ASP A 82 -8.01 25.97 -17.98
CA ASP A 82 -7.75 27.30 -17.42
C ASP A 82 -8.28 27.41 -15.98
N ILE A 83 -9.51 26.95 -15.70
CA ILE A 83 -10.10 26.96 -14.35
C ILE A 83 -9.24 26.15 -13.38
N LEU A 84 -8.82 24.94 -13.77
CA LEU A 84 -8.02 24.10 -12.89
C LEU A 84 -6.62 24.69 -12.65
N LYS A 85 -5.96 25.17 -13.71
CA LYS A 85 -4.63 25.80 -13.60
C LYS A 85 -4.65 27.05 -12.71
N GLU A 86 -5.65 27.91 -12.89
CA GLU A 86 -5.78 29.13 -12.11
C GLU A 86 -6.18 28.83 -10.64
N THR A 87 -7.05 27.85 -10.43
CA THR A 87 -7.41 27.42 -9.06
C THR A 87 -6.18 26.88 -8.31
N MET A 88 -5.27 26.18 -9.00
CA MET A 88 -4.01 25.70 -8.40
C MET A 88 -3.04 26.85 -8.09
N SER A 89 -2.96 27.88 -8.93
CA SER A 89 -2.08 29.04 -8.66
C SER A 89 -2.53 29.86 -7.45
N PHE A 90 -3.81 29.80 -7.08
CA PHE A 90 -4.30 30.40 -5.83
C PHE A 90 -3.99 29.57 -4.57
N ASP A 91 -3.74 28.26 -4.72
CA ASP A 91 -3.43 27.33 -3.60
C ASP A 91 -1.93 27.38 -3.21
N GLU A 92 -1.05 27.94 -4.07
CA GLU A 92 0.40 28.08 -3.83
C GLU A 92 0.87 29.55 -3.75
N PRO A 93 0.87 30.21 -2.58
CA PRO A 93 1.23 31.63 -2.50
C PRO A 93 2.75 31.93 -2.53
N PHE A 94 3.64 30.99 -2.86
CA PHE A 94 5.10 31.19 -2.76
C PHE A 94 5.95 30.58 -3.90
N GLY A 95 5.41 30.44 -5.11
CA GLY A 95 6.14 29.83 -6.25
C GLY A 95 7.43 30.54 -6.68
N ASP A 96 7.54 31.86 -6.50
CA ASP A 96 8.64 32.63 -7.09
C ASP A 96 9.93 32.71 -6.24
N MET A 97 9.97 32.13 -5.03
CA MET A 97 11.19 32.06 -4.21
C MET A 97 11.67 30.62 -3.94
N VAL A 98 11.12 29.63 -4.65
CA VAL A 98 11.47 28.20 -4.58
C VAL A 98 12.26 27.73 -5.82
N SER A 99 12.43 28.60 -6.83
CA SER A 99 13.21 28.31 -8.05
C SER A 99 14.72 28.11 -7.83
N THR A 100 15.19 28.10 -6.57
CA THR A 100 16.57 27.74 -6.20
C THR A 100 16.68 26.41 -5.41
N VAL A 101 15.58 25.67 -5.20
CA VAL A 101 15.59 24.42 -4.40
C VAL A 101 15.16 23.16 -5.19
N GLU A 102 14.59 23.29 -6.39
CA GLU A 102 14.13 22.12 -7.17
C GLU A 102 15.00 21.80 -8.39
N GLU A 103 16.24 21.39 -8.11
CA GLU A 103 16.97 20.40 -8.93
C GLU A 103 17.03 19.05 -8.18
N ASN A 104 16.05 18.74 -7.32
CA ASN A 104 15.93 17.39 -6.77
C ASN A 104 15.11 16.57 -7.75
N SER A 105 15.75 15.58 -8.37
CA SER A 105 15.02 14.59 -9.15
C SER A 105 14.09 13.78 -8.22
N VAL A 106 13.08 13.12 -8.79
CA VAL A 106 12.20 12.21 -8.03
C VAL A 106 13.03 11.14 -7.29
N ASP A 107 14.20 10.80 -7.83
CA ASP A 107 15.21 9.91 -7.23
C ASP A 107 15.69 10.39 -5.87
N ASP A 108 16.26 11.60 -5.85
CA ASP A 108 16.74 12.26 -4.64
C ASP A 108 15.64 12.33 -3.58
N THR A 109 14.37 12.36 -3.98
CA THR A 109 13.23 12.41 -3.07
C THR A 109 12.90 11.04 -2.50
N ILE A 110 12.81 9.99 -3.32
CA ILE A 110 12.50 8.64 -2.84
C ILE A 110 13.64 8.09 -2.00
N GLU A 111 14.89 8.21 -2.44
CA GLU A 111 16.07 7.74 -1.69
C GLU A 111 16.16 8.43 -0.32
N LYS A 112 16.03 9.76 -0.27
CA LYS A 112 16.00 10.51 1.00
C LYS A 112 14.84 10.08 1.89
N ASN A 113 13.68 9.77 1.33
CA ASN A 113 12.53 9.29 2.09
C ASN A 113 12.76 7.87 2.64
N LEU A 114 13.32 6.96 1.84
CA LEU A 114 13.70 5.62 2.30
C LEU A 114 14.72 5.72 3.44
N GLU A 115 15.75 6.54 3.30
CA GLU A 115 16.76 6.77 4.34
C GLU A 115 16.12 7.35 5.62
N LYS A 116 15.29 8.39 5.48
CA LYS A 116 14.56 9.02 6.60
C LYS A 116 13.68 8.03 7.36
N LEU A 117 12.97 7.16 6.63
CA LEU A 117 12.11 6.13 7.21
C LEU A 117 12.89 4.88 7.64
N LYS A 118 14.20 4.82 7.36
CA LYS A 118 15.09 3.67 7.54
C LYS A 118 14.60 2.41 6.83
N ILE A 119 13.94 2.56 5.69
CA ILE A 119 13.51 1.44 4.86
C ILE A 119 14.75 0.98 4.07
N PRO A 120 15.19 -0.29 4.23
CA PRO A 120 16.38 -0.78 3.57
C PRO A 120 16.12 -0.97 2.07
N GLU A 121 17.00 -0.41 1.23
CA GLU A 121 16.89 -0.49 -0.22
C GLU A 121 16.97 -1.92 -0.77
N ASP A 122 17.69 -2.80 -0.09
CA ASP A 122 17.81 -4.21 -0.45
C ASP A 122 16.58 -5.05 -0.02
N PHE A 123 15.53 -4.42 0.53
CA PHE A 123 14.28 -5.11 0.84
C PHE A 123 13.68 -5.74 -0.41
N PRO A 124 13.50 -7.07 -0.45
CA PRO A 124 12.95 -7.74 -1.63
C PRO A 124 11.46 -7.46 -1.79
N LEU A 125 11.05 -6.96 -2.96
CA LEU A 125 9.64 -6.68 -3.28
C LEU A 125 8.73 -7.89 -3.08
N ARG A 126 9.24 -9.10 -3.35
CA ARG A 126 8.50 -10.36 -3.18
C ARG A 126 8.08 -10.65 -1.74
N LEU A 127 8.72 -10.02 -0.75
CA LEU A 127 8.39 -10.14 0.68
C LEU A 127 7.37 -9.08 1.12
N GLY A 128 7.01 -8.15 0.24
CA GLY A 128 5.93 -7.18 0.44
C GLY A 128 4.55 -7.71 0.03
N SER A 129 3.56 -6.84 0.14
CA SER A 129 2.16 -7.08 -0.22
C SER A 129 1.82 -6.43 -1.56
N VAL A 130 2.52 -6.85 -2.61
CA VAL A 130 2.31 -6.37 -3.98
C VAL A 130 1.64 -7.48 -4.80
N SER A 131 0.70 -7.14 -5.69
CA SER A 131 0.03 -8.13 -6.55
C SER A 131 1.01 -8.96 -7.40
N LYS A 132 0.58 -10.18 -7.74
CA LYS A 132 1.36 -11.10 -8.58
C LYS A 132 1.72 -10.47 -9.92
N ASP A 133 0.76 -9.83 -10.57
CA ASP A 133 0.94 -9.16 -11.87
C ASP A 133 2.02 -8.07 -11.78
N THR A 134 2.01 -7.30 -10.68
CA THR A 134 3.03 -6.28 -10.42
C THR A 134 4.40 -6.91 -10.15
N LEU A 135 4.46 -8.02 -9.40
CA LEU A 135 5.72 -8.75 -9.19
C LEU A 135 6.27 -9.38 -10.48
N GLU A 136 5.41 -9.87 -11.36
CA GLU A 136 5.78 -10.41 -12.67
C GLU A 136 6.34 -9.31 -13.57
N PHE A 137 5.70 -8.14 -13.58
CA PHE A 137 6.23 -6.94 -14.25
C PHE A 137 7.59 -6.52 -13.67
N CYS A 138 7.70 -6.39 -12.35
CA CYS A 138 8.97 -6.05 -11.71
C CYS A 138 10.06 -7.07 -12.10
N LYS A 139 9.74 -8.35 -12.12
CA LYS A 139 10.67 -9.40 -12.55
C LYS A 139 11.09 -9.29 -14.03
N SER A 140 10.18 -8.93 -14.95
CA SER A 140 10.54 -8.75 -16.36
C SER A 140 11.48 -7.55 -16.56
N GLU A 141 11.32 -6.53 -15.72
CA GLU A 141 12.17 -5.32 -15.69
C GLU A 141 13.42 -5.46 -14.82
N LYS A 142 13.67 -6.65 -14.23
CA LYS A 142 14.78 -6.92 -13.30
C LYS A 142 14.78 -6.00 -12.08
N ILE A 143 13.60 -5.79 -11.52
CA ILE A 143 13.34 -5.06 -10.29
C ILE A 143 13.02 -6.11 -9.21
N GLU A 144 13.96 -6.38 -8.33
CA GLU A 144 13.82 -7.34 -7.24
C GLU A 144 13.72 -6.65 -5.88
N THR A 145 14.33 -5.48 -5.72
CA THR A 145 14.41 -4.74 -4.46
C THR A 145 13.68 -3.39 -4.48
N ILE A 146 13.49 -2.80 -3.30
CA ILE A 146 12.89 -1.45 -3.16
C ILE A 146 13.79 -0.35 -3.72
N GLY A 147 15.10 -0.46 -3.59
CA GLY A 147 16.05 0.47 -4.22
C GLY A 147 15.98 0.40 -5.73
N GLU A 148 15.93 -0.81 -6.30
CA GLU A 148 15.75 -1.00 -7.75
C GLU A 148 14.39 -0.47 -8.23
N PHE A 149 13.35 -0.61 -7.41
CA PHE A 149 12.02 -0.07 -7.68
C PHE A 149 12.05 1.46 -7.74
N ALA A 150 12.70 2.10 -6.76
CA ALA A 150 12.88 3.55 -6.72
C ALA A 150 13.65 4.03 -7.95
N ALA A 151 14.78 3.38 -8.27
CA ALA A 151 15.59 3.71 -9.45
C ALA A 151 14.85 3.47 -10.78
N PHE A 152 13.98 2.46 -10.85
CA PHE A 152 13.19 2.20 -12.06
C PHE A 152 12.13 3.28 -12.29
N SER A 153 11.54 3.84 -11.24
CA SER A 153 10.50 4.89 -11.37
C SER A 153 10.96 6.10 -12.21
N GLN A 154 12.27 6.38 -12.23
CA GLN A 154 12.90 7.42 -13.05
C GLN A 154 12.84 7.12 -14.56
N ARG A 155 12.90 5.83 -14.91
CA ARG A 155 12.97 5.33 -16.30
C ARG A 155 11.59 5.04 -16.88
N VAL A 156 10.54 5.14 -16.07
CA VAL A 156 9.17 4.97 -16.53
C VAL A 156 8.82 6.12 -17.47
N ALA A 157 9.03 5.90 -18.76
CA ALA A 157 8.40 6.70 -19.79
C ALA A 157 6.87 6.58 -19.63
N GLN A 158 6.14 7.66 -19.95
CA GLN A 158 4.67 7.78 -19.86
C GLN A 158 3.86 6.69 -20.61
N ASN A 159 4.53 5.73 -21.26
CA ASN A 159 3.96 4.69 -22.11
C ASN A 159 3.96 3.28 -21.48
N ILE A 160 4.51 3.08 -20.28
CA ILE A 160 4.43 1.79 -19.59
C ILE A 160 3.12 1.74 -18.81
N ILE A 161 2.21 0.84 -19.17
CA ILE A 161 1.02 0.54 -18.37
C ILE A 161 1.51 -0.20 -17.13
N VAL A 162 1.67 0.56 -16.05
CA VAL A 162 2.06 0.01 -14.76
C VAL A 162 0.80 -0.36 -13.97
N GLY A 163 0.81 -1.50 -13.28
CA GLY A 163 -0.30 -1.94 -12.43
C GLY A 163 -0.63 -0.94 -11.31
N GLY A 164 -1.89 -0.95 -10.85
CA GLY A 164 -2.39 -0.01 -9.84
C GLY A 164 -1.59 -0.02 -8.53
N ASP A 165 -1.17 -1.20 -8.06
CA ASP A 165 -0.37 -1.35 -6.84
C ASP A 165 1.03 -0.72 -6.97
N PHE A 166 1.65 -0.81 -8.15
CA PHE A 166 2.95 -0.20 -8.39
C PHE A 166 2.86 1.32 -8.28
N LYS A 167 1.89 1.93 -8.97
CA LYS A 167 1.69 3.39 -8.93
C LYS A 167 1.34 3.84 -7.52
N ALA A 168 0.51 3.07 -6.81
CA ALA A 168 0.16 3.35 -5.43
C ALA A 168 1.40 3.30 -4.51
N LEU A 169 2.20 2.24 -4.58
CA LEU A 169 3.44 2.12 -3.80
C LEU A 169 4.41 3.26 -4.12
N LEU A 170 4.62 3.58 -5.39
CA LEU A 170 5.47 4.69 -5.82
C LEU A 170 5.00 6.02 -5.21
N ASN A 171 3.72 6.34 -5.33
CA ASN A 171 3.15 7.55 -4.75
C ASN A 171 3.35 7.60 -3.22
N CYS A 172 3.17 6.47 -2.54
CA CYS A 172 3.40 6.41 -1.09
C CYS A 172 4.86 6.68 -0.72
N LEU A 173 5.82 6.19 -1.50
CA LEU A 173 7.25 6.42 -1.27
C LEU A 173 7.67 7.86 -1.59
N VAL A 174 7.16 8.44 -2.69
CA VAL A 174 7.43 9.83 -3.07
C VAL A 174 6.95 10.81 -2.00
N HIS A 175 5.78 10.57 -1.41
CA HIS A 175 5.17 11.49 -0.44
C HIS A 175 5.43 11.10 1.03
N SER A 176 6.25 10.08 1.31
CA SER A 176 6.42 9.53 2.67
C SER A 176 5.08 9.22 3.36
N ASP A 177 4.09 8.73 2.63
CA ASP A 177 2.80 8.33 3.20
C ASP A 177 2.97 7.03 3.99
N GLU A 178 3.33 7.16 5.27
CA GLU A 178 3.55 6.04 6.18
C GLU A 178 2.39 5.03 6.21
N LYS A 179 1.14 5.51 6.11
CA LYS A 179 -0.05 4.65 6.12
C LYS A 179 -0.19 3.90 4.80
N GLY A 180 0.10 4.57 3.70
CA GLY A 180 0.14 3.96 2.37
C GLY A 180 1.27 2.93 2.25
N ILE A 181 2.47 3.26 2.72
CA ILE A 181 3.64 2.37 2.74
C ILE A 181 3.32 1.09 3.53
N ALA A 182 2.67 1.19 4.69
CA ALA A 182 2.30 0.04 5.51
C ALA A 182 1.32 -0.94 4.84
N LYS A 183 0.67 -0.55 3.73
CA LYS A 183 -0.16 -1.47 2.92
C LYS A 183 0.67 -2.42 2.06
N PHE A 184 1.90 -2.03 1.73
CA PHE A 184 2.76 -2.74 0.78
C PHE A 184 4.02 -3.30 1.43
N LEU A 185 4.59 -2.58 2.39
CA LEU A 185 5.81 -2.95 3.09
C LEU A 185 5.51 -3.28 4.54
N PRO A 186 6.34 -4.12 5.20
CA PRO A 186 6.22 -4.44 6.62
C PRO A 186 6.67 -3.26 7.50
N PHE A 187 6.04 -2.11 7.30
CA PHE A 187 6.32 -0.84 7.92
C PHE A 187 5.22 -0.51 8.92
N ARG A 188 5.60 0.07 10.05
CA ARG A 188 4.64 0.52 11.07
C ARG A 188 4.61 2.04 11.12
N PRO A 189 3.44 2.67 10.94
CA PRO A 189 3.32 4.12 11.08
C PRO A 189 3.89 4.61 12.42
N HIS A 190 4.54 5.77 12.36
CA HIS A 190 5.23 6.44 13.47
C HIS A 190 6.43 5.69 14.04
N HIS A 191 6.88 4.62 13.37
CA HIS A 191 8.12 3.91 13.68
C HIS A 191 9.08 4.02 12.49
N THR A 192 10.33 3.65 12.72
CA THR A 192 11.35 3.62 11.66
C THR A 192 11.77 2.20 11.38
N GLY A 193 12.05 1.90 10.12
CA GLY A 193 12.48 0.60 9.68
C GLY A 193 11.32 -0.33 9.35
N LEU A 194 11.70 -1.47 8.80
CA LEU A 194 10.79 -2.58 8.55
C LEU A 194 10.83 -3.54 9.74
N HIS A 195 9.71 -4.23 10.00
CA HIS A 195 9.53 -5.05 11.19
C HIS A 195 9.08 -6.47 10.85
N LEU A 196 9.71 -7.46 11.47
CA LEU A 196 9.36 -8.88 11.29
C LEU A 196 7.91 -9.18 11.68
N GLU A 197 7.39 -8.53 12.74
CA GLU A 197 5.98 -8.69 13.14
C GLU A 197 5.04 -8.36 11.97
N GLU A 198 5.27 -7.22 11.32
CA GLU A 198 4.46 -6.74 10.20
C GLU A 198 4.64 -7.62 8.96
N ALA A 199 5.87 -8.09 8.70
CA ALA A 199 6.15 -8.97 7.56
C ALA A 199 5.42 -10.31 7.68
N MET A 200 5.40 -10.89 8.88
CA MET A 200 4.58 -12.07 9.15
C MET A 200 3.08 -11.74 9.07
N GLY A 201 2.66 -10.56 9.53
CA GLY A 201 1.29 -10.08 9.37
C GLY A 201 0.84 -10.01 7.90
N ILE A 202 1.68 -9.46 7.03
CA ILE A 202 1.47 -9.42 5.57
C ILE A 202 1.36 -10.85 5.02
N LEU A 203 2.30 -11.73 5.36
CA LEU A 203 2.28 -13.12 4.92
C LEU A 203 0.94 -13.81 5.26
N ILE A 204 0.40 -13.60 6.47
CA ILE A 204 -0.87 -14.19 6.88
C ILE A 204 -2.08 -13.50 6.23
N SER A 205 -2.00 -12.21 5.93
CA SER A 205 -3.07 -11.49 5.23
C SER A 205 -3.30 -11.96 3.79
N GLN A 206 -2.33 -12.65 3.19
CA GLN A 206 -2.45 -13.25 1.86
C GLN A 206 -3.26 -14.55 1.85
N LEU A 207 -3.60 -15.10 3.02
CA LEU A 207 -4.43 -16.28 3.11
C LEU A 207 -5.88 -15.95 2.75
N SER A 208 -6.50 -16.84 1.99
CA SER A 208 -7.95 -16.80 1.80
C SER A 208 -8.68 -17.04 3.13
N GLU A 209 -9.93 -16.59 3.21
CA GLU A 209 -10.75 -16.79 4.41
C GLU A 209 -10.91 -18.28 4.77
N THR A 210 -10.98 -19.15 3.76
CA THR A 210 -11.03 -20.61 3.96
C THR A 210 -9.76 -21.14 4.61
N GLU A 211 -8.60 -20.69 4.15
CA GLU A 211 -7.30 -21.06 4.69
C GLU A 211 -7.13 -20.57 6.13
N LEU A 212 -7.41 -19.27 6.37
CA LEU A 212 -7.32 -18.66 7.69
C LEU A 212 -8.20 -19.39 8.71
N MET A 213 -9.48 -19.59 8.41
CA MET A 213 -10.42 -20.26 9.33
C MET A 213 -10.04 -21.73 9.56
N SER A 214 -9.53 -22.41 8.53
CA SER A 214 -9.07 -23.80 8.67
C SER A 214 -7.85 -23.90 9.61
N LEU A 215 -6.90 -22.97 9.52
CA LEU A 215 -5.76 -22.92 10.42
C LEU A 215 -6.18 -22.57 11.85
N LEU A 216 -7.04 -21.56 12.04
CA LEU A 216 -7.55 -21.19 13.37
C LEU A 216 -8.26 -22.36 14.06
N LYS A 217 -9.16 -23.05 13.34
CA LYS A 217 -9.84 -24.27 13.85
C LYS A 217 -8.84 -25.33 14.26
N ARG A 218 -7.84 -25.58 13.40
CA ARG A 218 -6.77 -26.57 13.65
C ARG A 218 -5.89 -26.21 14.84
N TYR A 219 -5.64 -24.93 15.06
CA TYR A 219 -4.91 -24.42 16.24
C TYR A 219 -5.77 -24.39 17.52
N GLY A 220 -7.01 -24.91 17.46
CA GLY A 220 -7.88 -25.07 18.61
C GLY A 220 -8.65 -23.80 18.99
N ARG A 221 -8.71 -22.80 18.09
CA ARG A 221 -9.55 -21.62 18.31
C ARG A 221 -11.02 -22.01 18.20
N HIS A 222 -11.82 -21.56 19.16
CA HIS A 222 -13.27 -21.65 19.07
C HIS A 222 -13.75 -20.67 18.01
N LEU A 223 -14.35 -21.19 16.94
CA LEU A 223 -14.91 -20.40 15.85
C LEU A 223 -16.42 -20.24 16.04
N SER A 224 -17.00 -19.19 15.46
CA SER A 224 -18.45 -19.09 15.29
C SER A 224 -18.97 -20.23 14.39
N ASP A 225 -20.28 -20.48 14.39
CA ASP A 225 -20.88 -21.46 13.48
C ASP A 225 -20.68 -21.08 12.01
N GLU A 226 -20.69 -19.78 11.71
CA GLU A 226 -20.44 -19.27 10.36
C GLU A 226 -19.00 -19.51 9.93
N ASP A 227 -18.02 -19.16 10.77
CA ASP A 227 -16.60 -19.34 10.47
C ASP A 227 -16.19 -20.82 10.45
N SER A 228 -16.83 -21.64 11.29
CA SER A 228 -16.64 -23.09 11.29
C SER A 228 -17.05 -23.73 9.95
N LYS A 229 -18.03 -23.16 9.23
CA LYS A 229 -18.44 -23.61 7.89
C LYS A 229 -17.48 -23.19 6.78
N LYS A 230 -16.67 -22.16 7.03
CA LYS A 230 -15.62 -21.68 6.11
C LYS A 230 -14.33 -22.48 6.26
N ALA A 231 -14.08 -23.08 7.42
CA ALA A 231 -12.95 -23.97 7.68
C ALA A 231 -13.07 -25.31 6.93
N ARG A 232 -12.73 -25.31 5.63
CA ARG A 232 -12.97 -26.42 4.69
C ARG A 232 -11.73 -27.20 4.25
N LEU A 233 -10.52 -26.80 4.66
CA LEU A 233 -9.33 -27.55 4.28
C LEU A 233 -9.30 -28.93 4.94
N SER A 234 -8.90 -29.93 4.17
CA SER A 234 -8.57 -31.25 4.71
C SER A 234 -7.33 -31.16 5.60
N LYS A 235 -7.09 -32.21 6.40
CA LYS A 235 -5.88 -32.29 7.24
C LYS A 235 -4.59 -32.19 6.42
N ASP A 236 -4.58 -32.78 5.22
CA ASP A 236 -3.40 -32.78 4.35
C ASP A 236 -3.20 -31.44 3.66
N GLN A 237 -4.29 -30.80 3.19
CA GLN A 237 -4.24 -29.44 2.63
C GLN A 237 -3.77 -28.42 3.68
N ALA A 238 -4.29 -28.50 4.92
CA ALA A 238 -3.85 -27.64 6.00
C ALA A 238 -2.37 -27.85 6.34
N LYS A 239 -1.88 -29.10 6.30
CA LYS A 239 -0.45 -29.39 6.51
C LYS A 239 0.41 -28.82 5.40
N GLN A 240 0.01 -28.97 4.14
CA GLN A 240 0.72 -28.37 3.00
C GLN A 240 0.80 -26.86 3.11
N LEU A 241 -0.31 -26.21 3.51
CA LEU A 241 -0.32 -24.77 3.76
C LEU A 241 0.62 -24.38 4.90
N GLU A 242 0.62 -25.11 6.02
CA GLU A 242 1.56 -24.90 7.12
C GLU A 242 3.02 -25.00 6.62
N ASP A 243 3.35 -25.98 5.78
CA ASP A 243 4.69 -26.18 5.25
C ASP A 243 5.11 -25.04 4.29
N ILE A 244 4.18 -24.51 3.48
CA ILE A 244 4.40 -23.31 2.66
C ILE A 244 4.66 -22.08 3.54
N LEU A 245 3.87 -21.90 4.60
CA LEU A 245 4.05 -20.80 5.55
C LEU A 245 5.40 -20.91 6.28
N GLN A 246 5.88 -22.11 6.58
CA GLN A 246 7.21 -22.33 7.16
C GLN A 246 8.33 -21.87 6.21
N GLN A 247 8.27 -22.27 4.94
CA GLN A 247 9.27 -21.85 3.95
C GLN A 247 9.32 -20.34 3.79
N ARG A 248 8.14 -19.69 3.71
CA ARG A 248 8.07 -18.23 3.61
C ARG A 248 8.53 -17.52 4.89
N THR A 249 8.25 -18.11 6.05
CA THR A 249 8.77 -17.60 7.34
C THR A 249 10.28 -17.67 7.41
N GLU A 250 10.89 -18.73 6.87
CA GLU A 250 12.35 -18.85 6.79
C GLU A 250 12.97 -17.73 5.94
N GLU A 251 12.36 -17.39 4.79
CA GLU A 251 12.80 -16.26 3.97
C GLU A 251 12.70 -14.93 4.72
N LEU A 252 11.60 -14.69 5.43
CA LEU A 252 11.44 -13.49 6.27
C LEU A 252 12.51 -13.42 7.35
N VAL A 253 12.72 -14.50 8.11
CA VAL A 253 13.70 -14.52 9.21
C VAL A 253 15.14 -14.32 8.71
N LYS A 254 15.47 -14.82 7.51
CA LYS A 254 16.78 -14.59 6.89
C LYS A 254 17.03 -13.12 6.56
N PHE A 255 15.99 -12.36 6.21
CA PHE A 255 16.10 -10.92 5.98
C PHE A 255 16.09 -10.14 7.30
N PHE A 256 15.16 -10.47 8.20
CA PHE A 256 14.94 -9.80 9.48
C PHE A 256 15.73 -10.45 10.63
N THR A 257 17.05 -10.62 10.46
CA THR A 257 17.88 -11.36 11.44
C THR A 257 17.89 -10.73 12.83
N ASP A 258 17.92 -9.40 12.91
CA ASP A 258 18.02 -8.66 14.16
C ASP A 258 16.70 -8.69 14.95
N ASP A 259 15.57 -8.55 14.26
CA ASP A 259 14.24 -8.70 14.85
C ASP A 259 14.01 -10.14 15.31
N TYR A 260 14.45 -11.13 14.51
CA TYR A 260 14.35 -12.52 14.90
C TYR A 260 15.20 -12.84 16.14
N ALA A 261 16.44 -12.34 16.22
CA ALA A 261 17.27 -12.46 17.41
C ALA A 261 16.58 -11.82 18.63
N THR A 262 15.91 -10.68 18.43
CA THR A 262 15.11 -10.01 19.45
C THR A 262 13.91 -10.86 19.89
N PHE A 263 13.20 -11.51 18.96
CA PHE A 263 12.11 -12.44 19.28
C PHE A 263 12.62 -13.60 20.13
N GLN A 264 13.72 -14.24 19.71
CA GLN A 264 14.32 -15.34 20.46
C GLN A 264 14.70 -14.92 21.88
N LYS A 265 15.27 -13.72 22.07
CA LYS A 265 15.59 -13.18 23.40
C LYS A 265 14.34 -12.95 24.26
N LYS A 266 13.29 -12.33 23.70
CA LYS A 266 12.01 -12.10 24.38
C LYS A 266 11.37 -13.42 24.82
N LEU A 267 11.34 -14.42 23.92
CA LEU A 267 10.81 -15.75 24.23
C LEU A 267 11.60 -16.45 25.35
N LYS A 268 12.95 -16.38 25.32
CA LYS A 268 13.80 -16.91 26.40
C LYS A 268 13.57 -16.20 27.73
N SER A 269 13.18 -14.93 27.72
CA SER A 269 12.82 -14.17 28.92
C SER A 269 11.39 -14.42 29.43
N GLY A 270 10.65 -15.34 28.82
CA GLY A 270 9.30 -15.73 29.25
C GLY A 270 8.15 -14.97 28.58
N THR A 271 8.44 -14.12 27.58
CA THR A 271 7.38 -13.57 26.70
C THR A 271 6.76 -14.70 25.89
N THR A 272 5.44 -14.70 25.72
CA THR A 272 4.76 -15.66 24.84
C THR A 272 4.81 -15.19 23.40
N ALA A 273 4.79 -16.10 22.42
CA ALA A 273 4.82 -15.70 21.01
C ALA A 273 3.61 -14.83 20.63
N GLU A 274 2.44 -15.08 21.23
CA GLU A 274 1.23 -14.26 21.05
C GLU A 274 1.49 -12.78 21.39
N ARG A 275 2.27 -12.50 22.45
CA ARG A 275 2.58 -11.13 22.85
C ARG A 275 3.50 -10.40 21.86
N LEU A 276 4.24 -11.12 21.03
CA LEU A 276 5.07 -10.51 19.99
C LEU A 276 4.20 -9.88 18.89
N PHE A 277 3.03 -10.46 18.62
CA PHE A 277 2.20 -10.06 17.48
C PHE A 277 1.02 -9.14 17.83
N ILE A 278 0.74 -8.83 19.10
CA ILE A 278 -0.36 -7.94 19.55
C ILE A 278 -0.42 -6.62 18.76
N VAL A 279 0.72 -6.17 18.27
CA VAL A 279 0.85 -4.97 17.46
C VAL A 279 0.11 -5.02 16.12
N LEU A 280 -0.21 -6.21 15.60
CA LEU A 280 -1.00 -6.39 14.39
C LEU A 280 -2.47 -5.97 14.56
N ASN A 281 -2.97 -5.92 15.81
CA ASN A 281 -4.33 -5.52 16.15
C ASN A 281 -5.42 -6.30 15.37
N ASP A 282 -5.18 -7.59 15.17
CA ASP A 282 -6.09 -8.54 14.52
C ASP A 282 -5.89 -9.90 15.20
N GLU A 283 -6.80 -10.25 16.11
CA GLU A 283 -6.69 -11.45 16.95
C GLU A 283 -6.46 -12.73 16.13
N ASN A 284 -7.13 -12.84 14.97
CA ASN A 284 -7.02 -14.02 14.13
C ASN A 284 -5.63 -14.11 13.47
N ARG A 285 -5.12 -13.00 12.93
CA ARG A 285 -3.76 -12.95 12.37
C ARG A 285 -2.71 -13.15 13.45
N GLU A 286 -2.86 -12.53 14.60
CA GLU A 286 -1.97 -12.69 15.76
C GLU A 286 -1.79 -14.15 16.16
N ILE A 287 -2.90 -14.88 16.28
CA ILE A 287 -2.88 -16.31 16.62
C ILE A 287 -2.13 -17.11 15.55
N VAL A 288 -2.42 -16.88 14.26
CA VAL A 288 -1.79 -17.64 13.18
C VAL A 288 -0.30 -17.30 13.06
N CYS A 289 0.08 -16.02 13.14
CA CYS A 289 1.48 -15.59 13.19
C CYS A 289 2.24 -16.26 14.35
N ALA A 290 1.66 -16.24 15.55
CA ALA A 290 2.27 -16.86 16.73
C ALA A 290 2.47 -18.37 16.56
N GLN A 291 1.50 -19.08 15.99
CA GLN A 291 1.61 -20.53 15.76
C GLN A 291 2.63 -20.86 14.65
N THR A 292 2.65 -20.07 13.57
CA THR A 292 3.63 -20.19 12.49
C THR A 292 5.05 -19.99 13.02
N LEU A 293 5.28 -18.95 13.83
CA LEU A 293 6.59 -18.70 14.46
C LEU A 293 6.98 -19.84 15.42
N LYS A 294 6.06 -20.32 16.26
CA LYS A 294 6.33 -21.44 17.19
C LYS A 294 6.74 -22.70 16.43
N ARG A 295 6.09 -23.01 15.32
CA ARG A 295 6.43 -24.16 14.49
C ARG A 295 7.81 -23.96 13.84
N TYR A 296 8.11 -22.77 13.34
CA TYR A 296 9.42 -22.45 12.78
C TYR A 296 10.53 -22.65 13.81
N LEU A 297 10.35 -22.11 15.01
CA LEU A 297 11.30 -22.28 16.11
C LEU A 297 11.51 -23.75 16.51
N LYS A 298 10.48 -24.60 16.42
CA LYS A 298 10.63 -26.04 16.69
C LYS A 298 11.46 -26.75 15.62
N VAL A 299 11.40 -26.28 14.37
CA VAL A 299 12.17 -26.82 13.25
C VAL A 299 13.62 -26.30 13.32
N ASP A 300 13.81 -25.01 13.58
CA ASP A 300 15.11 -24.32 13.64
C ASP A 300 15.96 -24.74 14.86
N VAL A 301 15.34 -24.94 16.02
CA VAL A 301 16.07 -25.20 17.28
C VAL A 301 16.28 -26.71 17.55
N GLY A 302 15.88 -27.61 16.64
CA GLY A 302 16.13 -29.05 16.78
C GLY A 302 15.61 -29.69 18.07
N GLY A 303 14.63 -29.08 18.74
CA GLY A 303 14.13 -29.51 20.03
C GLY A 303 12.90 -28.73 20.47
N ASP A 304 11.91 -29.45 21.00
CA ASP A 304 10.72 -28.87 21.59
C ASP A 304 11.09 -27.72 22.53
N ILE A 305 10.69 -26.50 22.18
CA ILE A 305 10.45 -25.46 23.18
C ILE A 305 9.30 -26.01 24.04
N LYS A 306 9.67 -26.74 25.09
CA LYS A 306 8.72 -27.23 26.08
C LYS A 306 8.03 -25.99 26.64
N PRO A 307 6.70 -25.84 26.49
CA PRO A 307 6.00 -24.86 27.29
C PRO A 307 6.29 -25.25 28.75
N GLU A 308 6.84 -24.33 29.54
CA GLU A 308 6.79 -24.49 30.98
C GLU A 308 5.33 -24.75 31.35
N LYS A 309 5.07 -25.95 31.85
CA LYS A 309 3.77 -26.31 32.40
C LYS A 309 3.43 -25.21 33.39
N LYS A 310 2.36 -24.45 33.12
CA LYS A 310 1.74 -23.59 34.12
C LYS A 310 1.41 -24.46 35.34
N GLY A 311 2.34 -24.51 36.29
CA GLY A 311 2.15 -25.13 37.58
C GLY A 311 0.99 -24.42 38.25
N GLY A 312 -0.05 -25.18 38.57
CA GLY A 312 -1.30 -24.68 39.10
C GLY A 312 -1.12 -23.85 40.37
N PHE A 313 -1.02 -22.54 40.21
CA PHE A 313 -1.09 -21.59 41.32
C PHE A 313 -2.54 -21.45 41.86
N PHE A 314 -3.55 -21.74 41.03
CA PHE A 314 -4.96 -21.63 41.42
C PHE A 314 -5.55 -22.86 42.13
N LYS A 315 -4.83 -23.99 42.24
CA LYS A 315 -5.27 -25.16 43.03
C LYS A 315 -4.91 -25.08 44.52
N LYS A 316 -4.11 -24.10 44.93
CA LYS A 316 -3.61 -23.97 46.31
C LYS A 316 -4.37 -22.95 47.17
N ILE A 317 -5.32 -22.19 46.59
CA ILE A 317 -6.07 -21.13 47.30
C ILE A 317 -7.56 -21.48 47.50
N PHE A 318 -8.12 -22.47 46.80
CA PHE A 318 -9.55 -22.86 46.94
C PHE A 318 -9.78 -24.36 47.16
N GLY A 319 -8.97 -25.01 48.00
CA GLY A 319 -9.14 -26.42 48.34
C GLY A 319 -9.04 -26.68 49.84
N ARG A 320 -10.21 -26.93 50.47
CA ARG A 320 -10.46 -27.37 51.86
C ARG A 320 -10.30 -26.33 52.97
N ARG A 321 -11.42 -25.73 53.38
CA ARG A 321 -12.25 -26.22 54.50
C ARG A 321 -13.70 -25.81 54.28
#